data_AF-A0A3D4B8I7-F1
#
_entry.id   AF-A0A3D4B8I7-F1
#
_cell.length_a   1.000
_cell.length_b   1.000
_cell.length_c   1.000
_cell.angle_alpha   90.00
_cell.angle_beta   90.00
_cell.angle_gamma   90.00
#
_symmetry.space_group_name_H-M   'P 1'
#
loop_
_entity.id
_entity.type
_entity.pdbx_description
1 polymer ?
#
loop_
_entity_poly.entity_id
_entity_poly.type
_entity_poly.pdbx_seq_one_letter_code
_entity_poly.pdbx_strand_id
1 'polypeptide(L)'
;MAVDDPSQIKRFTLDGVFHSLMPGTFLHPRNIYAKDNLWAIPEMGGRLTLIDQSTGKTHHLGHWGKTMQDIFKLRTGPRNSFPDGIFASAHGVAFLSNGDMIVAEWVEVGRVSKLARV
;
A
#
# COMPACT_ATOMS: atom_id res chain seq x y z
N MET A 1 -7.63 9.21 25.45
CA MET A 1 -7.66 8.06 24.52
C MET A 1 -6.72 8.40 23.39
N ALA A 2 -5.71 7.56 23.11
CA ALA A 2 -4.88 7.78 21.93
C ALA A 2 -5.80 7.71 20.71
N VAL A 3 -5.89 8.81 19.97
CA VAL A 3 -6.53 8.81 18.65
C VAL A 3 -5.76 7.79 17.83
N ASP A 4 -6.43 6.78 17.28
CA ASP A 4 -5.78 5.78 16.45
C ASP A 4 -5.01 6.48 15.32
N ASP A 5 -3.68 6.45 15.37
CA ASP A 5 -2.84 6.97 14.31
C ASP A 5 -3.05 6.07 13.08
N PRO A 6 -3.62 6.61 11.98
CA PRO A 6 -3.93 5.82 10.81
C PRO A 6 -2.67 5.39 10.03
N SER A 7 -1.48 5.75 10.50
CA SER A 7 -0.18 5.50 9.89
C SER A 7 0.55 4.28 10.50
N GLN A 8 -0.15 3.44 11.26
CA GLN A 8 0.44 2.34 12.01
C GLN A 8 -0.06 0.97 11.55
N ILE A 9 0.84 -0.02 11.58
CA ILE A 9 0.49 -1.44 11.49
C ILE A 9 0.74 -2.06 12.86
N LYS A 10 -0.31 -2.66 13.42
CA LYS A 10 -0.29 -3.27 14.76
C LYS A 10 -0.16 -4.79 14.62
N ARG A 11 0.72 -5.40 15.41
CA ARG A 11 0.89 -6.85 15.51
C ARG A 11 0.23 -7.34 16.78
N PHE A 12 -0.54 -8.42 16.66
CA PHE A 12 -1.22 -9.08 17.76
C PHE A 12 -0.80 -10.55 17.81
N THR A 13 -0.86 -11.14 19.00
CA THR A 13 -0.83 -12.61 19.14
C THR A 13 -2.13 -13.21 18.58
N LEU A 14 -2.16 -14.54 18.42
CA LEU A 14 -3.38 -15.24 17.99
C LEU A 14 -4.52 -15.10 19.01
N ASP A 15 -4.21 -14.86 20.27
CA ASP A 15 -5.17 -14.59 21.34
C ASP A 15 -5.66 -13.12 21.36
N GLY A 16 -5.25 -12.31 20.38
CA GLY A 16 -5.66 -10.91 20.27
C GLY A 16 -4.92 -9.95 21.20
N VAL A 17 -3.82 -10.38 21.82
CA VAL A 17 -3.02 -9.52 22.70
C VAL A 17 -2.11 -8.63 21.84
N PHE A 18 -2.14 -7.32 22.08
CA PHE A 18 -1.22 -6.39 21.40
C PHE A 18 0.23 -6.78 21.70
N HIS A 19 0.99 -7.03 20.64
CA HIS A 19 2.40 -7.39 20.75
C HIS A 19 3.30 -6.17 20.49
N SER A 20 3.09 -5.45 19.38
CA SER A 20 3.96 -4.33 18.99
C SER A 20 3.42 -3.56 17.79
N LEU A 21 3.96 -2.37 17.56
CA LEU A 21 3.87 -1.68 16.28
C LEU A 21 4.93 -2.26 15.33
N MET A 22 4.58 -2.40 14.06
CA MET A 22 5.56 -2.65 13.00
C MET A 22 6.42 -1.38 12.82
N PRO A 23 7.76 -1.49 12.81
CA PRO A 23 8.61 -0.36 12.55
C PRO A 23 8.46 0.12 11.11
N GLY A 24 8.56 1.44 10.91
CA GLY A 24 8.49 2.07 9.60
C GLY A 24 7.60 3.29 9.58
N THR A 25 7.64 4.01 8.47
CA THR A 25 6.75 5.14 8.20
C THR A 25 5.73 4.68 7.17
N PHE A 26 4.45 4.63 7.53
CA PHE A 26 3.37 4.28 6.61
C PHE A 26 2.47 5.49 6.31
N LEU A 27 1.85 5.48 5.14
CA LEU A 27 0.99 6.55 4.61
C LEU A 27 -0.42 6.00 4.46
N HIS A 28 -1.12 5.83 5.58
CA HIS A 28 -2.45 5.21 5.62
C HIS A 28 -2.46 3.79 5.01
N PRO A 29 -1.72 2.81 5.59
CA PRO A 29 -1.64 1.45 5.09
C PRO A 29 -3.00 0.76 5.18
N ARG A 30 -3.33 -0.05 4.16
CA ARG A 30 -4.59 -0.81 4.13
C ARG A 30 -4.37 -2.25 4.58
N ASN A 31 -4.51 -3.21 3.68
CA ASN A 31 -4.30 -4.62 4.01
C ASN A 31 -2.82 -5.01 3.80
N ILE A 32 -2.41 -6.12 4.39
CA ILE A 32 -1.13 -6.77 4.09
C ILE A 32 -1.41 -7.97 3.20
N TYR A 33 -0.78 -8.03 2.04
CA TYR A 33 -0.83 -9.16 1.13
C TYR A 33 0.53 -9.83 1.15
N ALA A 34 0.58 -11.14 1.41
CA ALA A 34 1.83 -11.88 1.53
C ALA A 34 1.96 -12.93 0.41
N LYS A 35 3.17 -13.05 -0.14
CA LYS A 35 3.59 -14.19 -0.97
C LYS A 35 5.01 -14.56 -0.57
N ASP A 36 5.19 -15.78 -0.09
CA ASP A 36 6.46 -16.25 0.47
C ASP A 36 6.98 -15.27 1.55
N ASN A 37 8.22 -14.79 1.42
CA ASN A 37 8.81 -13.80 2.32
C ASN A 37 8.50 -12.35 1.94
N LEU A 38 7.70 -12.08 0.90
CA LEU A 38 7.41 -10.73 0.46
C LEU A 38 6.04 -10.29 0.96
N TRP A 39 6.01 -9.20 1.72
CA TRP A 39 4.78 -8.51 2.12
C TRP A 39 4.58 -7.27 1.26
N ALA A 40 3.36 -7.10 0.76
CA ALA A 40 2.92 -5.95 -0.02
C ALA A 40 1.81 -5.20 0.73
N ILE A 41 2.01 -3.91 0.92
CA ILE A 41 1.17 -3.03 1.73
C ILE A 41 0.77 -1.84 0.86
N PRO A 42 -0.42 -1.87 0.22
CA PRO A 42 -0.95 -0.71 -0.47
C PRO A 42 -1.27 0.39 0.54
N GLU A 43 -0.85 1.61 0.22
CA GLU A 43 -0.98 2.77 1.07
C GLU A 43 -1.80 3.84 0.35
N MET A 44 -2.79 4.39 1.03
CA MET A 44 -3.64 5.41 0.40
C MET A 44 -2.85 6.65 0.01
N GLY A 45 -1.73 6.94 0.68
CA GLY A 45 -0.87 8.09 0.40
C GLY A 45 -0.05 8.04 -0.89
N GLY A 46 -0.41 7.20 -1.86
CA GLY A 46 0.16 7.28 -3.22
C GLY A 46 1.30 6.30 -3.51
N ARG A 47 1.42 5.19 -2.77
CA ARG A 47 2.50 4.21 -2.98
C ARG A 47 2.10 2.77 -2.62
N LEU A 48 2.97 1.84 -3.01
CA LEU A 48 2.97 0.46 -2.52
C LEU A 48 4.26 0.21 -1.74
N THR A 49 4.14 -0.22 -0.49
CA THR A 49 5.30 -0.67 0.30
C THR A 49 5.49 -2.17 0.16
N LEU A 50 6.72 -2.57 -0.12
CA LEU A 50 7.17 -3.96 -0.13
C LEU A 50 8.13 -4.18 1.02
N ILE A 51 7.92 -5.24 1.81
CA ILE A 51 8.81 -5.63 2.90
C ILE A 51 9.27 -7.06 2.66
N ASP A 52 10.57 -7.25 2.54
CA ASP A 52 11.18 -8.58 2.55
C ASP A 52 11.35 -9.05 4.00
N GLN A 53 10.56 -10.03 4.40
CA GLN A 53 10.57 -10.62 5.74
C GLN A 53 11.87 -11.35 6.07
N SER A 54 12.65 -11.78 5.07
CA SER A 54 13.92 -12.47 5.30
C SER A 54 15.04 -11.51 5.70
N THR A 55 14.97 -10.25 5.24
CA THR A 55 16.00 -9.24 5.47
C THR A 55 15.52 -8.05 6.30
N GLY A 56 14.22 -7.88 6.48
CA GLY A 56 13.60 -6.69 7.06
C GLY A 56 13.66 -5.45 6.16
N LYS A 57 14.15 -5.57 4.92
CA LYS A 57 14.29 -4.42 4.01
C LYS A 57 12.94 -3.96 3.50
N THR A 58 12.78 -2.64 3.49
CA THR A 58 11.58 -1.96 2.98
C THR A 58 11.90 -1.28 1.66
N HIS A 59 11.02 -1.46 0.68
CA HIS A 59 11.07 -0.81 -0.63
C HIS A 59 9.74 -0.11 -0.89
N HIS A 60 9.79 1.04 -1.57
CA HIS A 60 8.59 1.79 -1.95
C HIS A 60 8.51 1.84 -3.47
N LEU A 61 7.39 1.36 -4.02
CA LEU A 61 7.03 1.57 -5.42
C LEU A 61 6.09 2.76 -5.49
N GLY A 62 6.46 3.76 -6.27
CA GLY A 62 5.81 5.06 -6.26
C GLY A 62 6.07 5.84 -4.98
N HIS A 63 5.81 7.14 -5.04
CA HIS A 63 5.70 8.03 -3.89
C HIS A 63 5.31 9.40 -4.43
N TRP A 64 4.11 9.88 -4.16
CA TRP A 64 3.67 11.13 -4.78
C TRP A 64 4.24 12.37 -4.09
N GLY A 65 4.60 12.28 -2.81
CA GLY A 65 5.13 13.41 -2.02
C GLY A 65 4.12 14.55 -1.81
N LYS A 66 2.83 14.30 -2.04
CA LYS A 66 1.73 15.27 -1.83
C LYS A 66 0.91 14.89 -0.61
N THR A 67 -0.01 15.79 -0.24
CA THR A 67 -0.88 15.60 0.92
C THR A 67 -1.96 14.55 0.64
N MET A 68 -2.58 14.02 1.70
CA MET A 68 -3.74 13.14 1.58
C MET A 68 -4.91 13.84 0.87
N GLN A 69 -5.10 15.15 1.09
CA GLN A 69 -6.13 15.94 0.41
C GLN A 69 -5.90 15.99 -1.09
N ASP A 70 -4.65 16.09 -1.53
CA ASP A 70 -4.33 16.04 -2.96
C ASP A 70 -4.71 14.66 -3.54
N ILE A 71 -4.50 13.56 -2.79
CA ILE A 71 -4.81 12.21 -3.29
C ILE A 71 -6.33 12.07 -3.44
N PHE A 72 -7.07 12.62 -2.49
CA PHE A 72 -8.53 12.61 -2.52
C PHE A 72 -9.12 13.46 -3.64
N LYS A 73 -8.39 14.48 -4.12
CA LYS A 73 -8.76 15.19 -5.35
C LYS A 73 -8.39 14.38 -6.59
N LEU A 74 -7.21 13.74 -6.60
CA LEU A 74 -6.76 12.93 -7.72
C LEU A 74 -7.68 11.73 -7.99
N ARG A 75 -8.18 11.07 -6.94
CA ARG A 75 -9.03 9.87 -7.09
C ARG A 75 -10.36 10.11 -7.83
N THR A 76 -10.83 11.35 -7.87
CA THR A 76 -12.05 11.77 -8.60
C THR A 76 -11.73 12.41 -9.96
N GLY A 77 -10.45 12.40 -10.35
CA GLY A 77 -10.00 12.93 -11.63
C GLY A 77 -10.28 11.99 -12.80
N PRO A 78 -10.23 12.51 -14.04
CA PRO A 78 -10.34 11.70 -15.25
C PRO A 78 -9.16 10.73 -15.39
N ARG A 79 -9.33 9.65 -16.18
CA ARG A 79 -8.30 8.59 -16.34
C ARG A 79 -6.91 9.12 -16.76
N ASN A 80 -6.84 10.23 -17.49
CA ASN A 80 -5.58 10.82 -17.95
C ASN A 80 -4.89 11.73 -16.91
N SER A 81 -5.51 12.00 -15.75
CA SER A 81 -4.87 12.82 -14.71
C SER A 81 -3.96 12.02 -13.77
N PHE A 82 -4.01 10.69 -13.82
CA PHE A 82 -3.23 9.85 -12.92
C PHE A 82 -1.79 9.70 -13.40
N PRO A 83 -0.79 10.11 -12.60
CA PRO A 83 0.61 9.96 -12.98
C PRO A 83 1.03 8.48 -13.05
N ASP A 84 1.93 8.17 -13.97
CA ASP A 84 2.57 6.86 -14.03
C ASP A 84 3.40 6.59 -12.77
N GLY A 85 3.38 5.35 -12.30
CA GLY A 85 4.10 4.93 -11.10
C GLY A 85 3.53 5.47 -9.78
N ILE A 86 2.43 6.21 -9.78
CA ILE A 86 1.73 6.67 -8.57
C ILE A 86 0.45 5.85 -8.36
N PHE A 87 0.32 5.27 -7.17
CA PHE A 87 -0.83 4.45 -6.79
C PHE A 87 -1.83 5.27 -5.95
N ALA A 88 -2.71 6.00 -6.61
CA ALA A 88 -3.70 6.87 -5.99
C ALA A 88 -4.72 6.05 -5.18
N SER A 89 -4.67 6.17 -3.85
CA SER A 89 -5.57 5.45 -2.95
C SER A 89 -5.54 3.92 -3.16
N ALA A 90 -4.35 3.32 -3.13
CA ALA A 90 -4.20 1.87 -3.25
C ALA A 90 -4.89 1.12 -2.09
N HIS A 91 -5.59 0.03 -2.41
CA HIS A 91 -6.32 -0.80 -1.42
C HIS A 91 -6.09 -2.31 -1.58
N GLY A 92 -5.92 -2.77 -2.81
CA GLY A 92 -5.81 -4.18 -3.15
C GLY A 92 -4.46 -4.53 -3.74
N VAL A 93 -3.94 -5.71 -3.41
CA VAL A 93 -2.82 -6.32 -4.13
C VAL A 93 -3.14 -7.79 -4.39
N ALA A 94 -2.84 -8.27 -5.59
CA ALA A 94 -2.85 -9.69 -5.90
C ALA A 94 -1.51 -10.08 -6.51
N PHE A 95 -0.88 -11.13 -6.00
CA PHE A 95 0.29 -11.73 -6.61
C PHE A 95 -0.14 -12.73 -7.67
N LEU A 96 0.47 -12.66 -8.85
CA LEU A 96 0.25 -13.61 -9.93
C LEU A 96 1.23 -14.78 -9.84
N SER A 97 0.89 -15.90 -10.48
CA SER A 97 1.71 -17.12 -10.47
C SER A 97 3.09 -16.90 -11.10
N ASN A 98 3.18 -16.05 -12.12
CA ASN A 98 4.43 -15.68 -12.80
C ASN A 98 5.30 -14.68 -12.02
N GLY A 99 4.86 -14.24 -10.83
CA GLY A 99 5.59 -13.28 -10.01
C GLY A 99 5.23 -11.82 -10.23
N ASP A 100 4.36 -11.52 -11.20
CA ASP A 100 3.79 -10.17 -11.36
C ASP A 100 2.85 -9.83 -10.19
N MET A 101 2.48 -8.55 -10.09
CA MET A 101 1.50 -8.07 -9.13
C MET A 101 0.42 -7.24 -9.82
N ILE A 102 -0.81 -7.33 -9.31
CA ILE A 102 -1.90 -6.39 -9.63
C ILE A 102 -2.14 -5.52 -8.41
N VAL A 103 -2.18 -4.21 -8.59
CA VAL A 103 -2.54 -3.24 -7.55
C VAL A 103 -3.88 -2.62 -7.90
N ALA A 104 -4.85 -2.73 -7.00
CA ALA A 104 -6.18 -2.13 -7.17
C ALA A 104 -6.28 -0.81 -6.41
N GLU A 105 -6.80 0.20 -7.10
CA GLU A 105 -6.86 1.58 -6.63
C GLU A 105 -8.31 2.05 -6.53
N TRP A 106 -8.64 2.67 -5.40
CA TRP A 106 -9.97 3.21 -5.16
C TRP A 106 -10.09 4.60 -5.79
N VAL A 107 -10.35 4.60 -7.11
CA VAL A 107 -10.53 5.80 -7.94
C VAL A 107 -11.84 5.68 -8.71
N GLU A 108 -12.50 6.81 -9.00
CA GLU A 108 -13.87 6.83 -9.57
C GLU A 108 -13.96 6.14 -10.93
N VAL A 109 -12.93 6.30 -11.75
CA VAL A 109 -12.86 5.71 -13.09
C VAL A 109 -12.56 4.21 -13.09
N GLY A 110 -12.27 3.63 -11.91
CA GLY A 110 -11.77 2.26 -11.73
C GLY A 110 -10.36 2.06 -12.32
N ARG A 111 -9.38 1.68 -11.50
CA ARG A 111 -8.03 1.41 -11.98
C ARG A 111 -7.39 0.20 -11.30
N VAL A 112 -6.79 -0.65 -12.11
CA VAL A 112 -5.85 -1.68 -11.69
C VAL A 112 -4.54 -1.49 -12.44
N SER A 113 -3.43 -1.60 -11.72
CA SER A 113 -2.08 -1.42 -12.25
C SER A 113 -1.33 -2.74 -12.18
N LYS A 114 -0.81 -3.23 -13.31
CA LYS A 114 0.02 -4.43 -13.37
C LYS A 114 1.49 -4.07 -13.21
N LEU A 115 2.16 -4.67 -12.23
CA LEU A 115 3.61 -4.59 -12.04
C LEU A 115 4.24 -5.87 -12.56
N ALA A 116 5.01 -5.75 -13.63
CA ALA A 116 5.73 -6.86 -14.22
C ALA A 116 7.02 -7.12 -13.43
N ARG A 117 7.28 -8.39 -13.12
CA ARG A 117 8.58 -8.82 -12.62
C ARG A 117 9.56 -8.88 -13.79
N VAL A 118 10.66 -8.14 -13.70
CA VAL A 118 11.74 -8.09 -14.70
C VAL A 118 12.99 -8.79 -14.21
#